data_AF-A0A8H6CS44-F1
#
_entry.id   AF-A0A8H6CS44-F1
#
_cell.length_a   1.000
_cell.length_b   1.000
_cell.length_c   1.000
_cell.angle_alpha   90.00
_cell.angle_beta   90.00
_cell.angle_gamma   90.00
#
_symmetry.space_group_name_H-M   'P 1'
#
loop_
_entity.id
_entity.type
_entity.pdbx_description
1 polymer ?
#
loop_
_entity_poly.entity_id
_entity_poly.type
_entity_poly.pdbx_seq_one_letter_code
_entity_poly.pdbx_strand_id
1 'polypeptide(L)'
;MGLKCNSSTSQPFRSEMNRVISHYLHPGSSRELNLSSRDRAAVLHALEHTTHPSALTLVRDMVEASLRGQSHPNFIRWAICNGNKPRVLFVRNSGIAHIVAALILGLLLILSHASRWWRFFVFPLFFVGFDIGVAAYKGLCVIIHTSHRRALRPWEQFSEDVSLTSFDSGPEEEANLSTDDMFSMVSRSRNGVSLDTFGTSNSYSHELWVEKYRQKHLFRKIFTKSIWVQEQAVRLLQDKIVKQSHAWALIISVLLTALVVALPQANVI
;
A
#
# COMPACT_ATOMS: atom_id res chain seq x y z
N MET A 1 -37.94 -34.12 -48.41
CA MET A 1 -36.59 -34.48 -47.94
C MET A 1 -36.22 -33.51 -46.83
N GLY A 2 -36.44 -33.90 -45.57
CA GLY A 2 -36.26 -33.02 -44.40
C GLY A 2 -34.81 -33.01 -43.95
N LEU A 3 -34.18 -31.84 -43.96
CA LEU A 3 -32.87 -31.63 -43.35
C LEU A 3 -33.03 -31.69 -41.83
N LYS A 4 -32.55 -32.78 -41.23
CA LYS A 4 -32.43 -32.96 -39.78
C LYS A 4 -31.58 -31.84 -39.20
N CYS A 5 -32.19 -31.04 -38.33
CA CYS A 5 -31.47 -30.16 -37.42
C CYS A 5 -30.75 -31.05 -36.41
N ASN A 6 -29.48 -31.36 -36.67
CA ASN A 6 -28.67 -32.11 -35.72
C ASN A 6 -28.45 -31.22 -34.50
N SER A 7 -28.91 -31.69 -33.35
CA SER A 7 -28.67 -31.14 -32.02
C SER A 7 -27.30 -30.48 -31.94
N SER A 8 -27.28 -29.17 -31.70
CA SER A 8 -26.08 -28.42 -31.33
C SER A 8 -25.32 -29.26 -30.32
N THR A 9 -24.15 -29.78 -30.68
CA THR A 9 -23.23 -30.43 -29.75
C THR A 9 -22.94 -29.39 -28.67
N SER A 10 -23.64 -29.49 -27.55
CA SER A 10 -23.53 -28.54 -26.43
C SER A 10 -22.09 -28.62 -25.95
N GLN A 11 -21.27 -27.65 -26.37
CA GLN A 11 -19.87 -27.65 -25.99
C GLN A 11 -19.80 -27.57 -24.47
N PRO A 12 -18.98 -28.42 -23.82
CA PRO A 12 -18.90 -28.43 -22.37
C PRO A 12 -18.43 -27.05 -21.87
N PHE A 13 -19.00 -26.60 -20.75
CA PHE A 13 -18.69 -25.33 -20.10
C PHE A 13 -18.93 -24.07 -20.95
N ARG A 14 -19.82 -24.14 -21.95
CA ARG A 14 -20.13 -23.00 -22.83
C ARG A 14 -20.71 -21.81 -22.06
N SER A 15 -21.57 -22.05 -21.07
CA SER A 15 -22.13 -21.02 -20.19
C SER A 15 -21.06 -20.27 -19.41
N GLU A 16 -20.10 -20.99 -18.86
CA GLU A 16 -18.98 -20.49 -18.08
C GLU A 16 -18.05 -19.67 -18.97
N MET A 17 -17.76 -20.17 -20.18
CA MET A 17 -16.96 -19.43 -21.16
C MET A 17 -17.63 -18.12 -21.57
N ASN A 18 -18.95 -18.13 -21.80
CA ASN A 18 -19.69 -16.91 -22.13
C ASN A 18 -19.64 -15.89 -20.98
N ARG A 19 -19.65 -16.34 -19.72
CA ARG A 19 -19.42 -15.45 -18.56
C ARG A 19 -18.00 -14.90 -18.55
N VAL A 20 -16.99 -15.70 -18.83
CA VAL A 20 -15.60 -15.22 -18.94
C VAL A 20 -15.48 -14.17 -20.04
N ILE A 21 -16.07 -14.42 -21.20
CA ILE A 21 -16.09 -13.48 -22.32
C ILE A 21 -16.74 -12.17 -21.89
N SER A 22 -17.94 -12.21 -21.31
CA SER A 22 -18.68 -11.01 -20.92
C SER A 22 -17.96 -10.18 -19.85
N HIS A 23 -17.27 -10.82 -18.90
CA HIS A 23 -16.63 -10.12 -17.79
C HIS A 23 -15.22 -9.62 -18.08
N TYR A 24 -14.43 -10.37 -18.84
CA TYR A 24 -12.98 -10.15 -18.95
C TYR A 24 -12.51 -9.83 -20.37
N LEU A 25 -13.21 -10.30 -21.41
CA LEU A 25 -12.74 -10.19 -22.80
C LEU A 25 -13.56 -9.19 -23.62
N HIS A 26 -14.81 -8.92 -23.26
CA HIS A 26 -15.65 -7.96 -23.96
C HIS A 26 -15.11 -6.53 -23.74
N PRO A 27 -14.96 -5.70 -24.80
CA PRO A 27 -14.57 -4.31 -24.67
C PRO A 27 -15.57 -3.53 -23.79
N GLY A 28 -15.07 -2.70 -22.87
CA GLY A 28 -15.91 -1.94 -21.93
C GLY A 28 -16.52 -2.79 -20.80
N SER A 29 -16.13 -4.05 -20.65
CA SER A 29 -16.56 -4.88 -19.52
C SER A 29 -15.99 -4.36 -18.19
N SER A 30 -16.70 -4.60 -17.09
CA SER A 30 -16.33 -4.08 -15.76
C SER A 30 -14.99 -4.61 -15.22
N ARG A 31 -14.52 -5.74 -15.75
CA ARG A 31 -13.26 -6.41 -15.37
C ARG A 31 -12.40 -6.70 -16.59
N GLU A 32 -12.52 -5.86 -17.61
CA GLU A 32 -11.80 -5.99 -18.87
C GLU A 32 -10.30 -6.20 -18.66
N LEU A 33 -9.75 -7.24 -19.27
CA LEU A 33 -8.31 -7.48 -19.29
C LEU A 33 -7.60 -6.53 -20.24
N ASN A 34 -6.39 -6.11 -19.86
CA ASN A 34 -5.54 -5.26 -20.67
C ASN A 34 -4.89 -6.05 -21.82
N LEU A 35 -5.68 -6.36 -22.85
CA LEU A 35 -5.28 -7.08 -24.06
C LEU A 35 -5.25 -6.13 -25.27
N SER A 36 -4.33 -6.37 -26.20
CA SER A 36 -4.35 -5.66 -27.49
C SER A 36 -5.63 -5.99 -28.27
N SER A 37 -6.06 -5.09 -29.15
CA SER A 37 -7.26 -5.31 -29.98
C SER A 37 -7.11 -6.56 -30.86
N ARG A 38 -5.91 -6.80 -31.39
CA ARG A 38 -5.56 -7.98 -32.19
C ARG A 38 -5.68 -9.27 -31.38
N ASP A 39 -5.06 -9.33 -30.21
CA ASP A 39 -5.04 -10.55 -29.39
C ASP A 39 -6.44 -10.90 -28.90
N ARG A 40 -7.20 -9.88 -28.52
CA ARG A 40 -8.61 -10.04 -28.15
C ARG A 40 -9.46 -10.60 -29.27
N ALA A 41 -9.35 -10.05 -30.48
CA ALA A 41 -10.10 -10.53 -31.63
C ALA A 41 -9.75 -12.00 -31.95
N ALA A 42 -8.47 -12.36 -31.89
CA ALA A 42 -8.01 -13.73 -32.11
C ALA A 42 -8.59 -14.72 -31.08
N VAL A 43 -8.61 -14.33 -29.80
CA VAL A 43 -9.16 -15.16 -28.72
C VAL A 43 -10.68 -15.28 -28.83
N LEU A 44 -11.39 -14.18 -29.08
CA LEU A 44 -12.85 -14.21 -29.26
C LEU A 44 -13.25 -15.09 -30.44
N HIS A 45 -12.54 -15.00 -31.56
CA HIS A 45 -12.74 -15.86 -32.72
C HIS A 45 -12.49 -17.34 -32.39
N ALA A 46 -11.43 -17.66 -31.65
CA ALA A 46 -11.17 -19.03 -31.21
C ALA A 46 -12.28 -19.55 -30.27
N LEU A 47 -12.74 -18.72 -29.34
CA LEU A 47 -13.78 -19.08 -28.37
C LEU A 47 -15.16 -19.23 -29.00
N GLU A 48 -15.44 -18.58 -30.13
CA GLU A 48 -16.68 -18.81 -30.88
C GLU A 48 -16.79 -20.29 -31.30
N HIS A 49 -15.68 -20.87 -31.76
CA HIS A 49 -15.67 -22.23 -32.30
C HIS A 49 -15.36 -23.33 -31.28
N THR A 50 -14.70 -23.03 -30.15
CA THR A 50 -14.34 -24.05 -29.16
C THR A 50 -14.35 -23.55 -27.72
N THR A 51 -14.66 -24.42 -26.76
CA THR A 51 -14.48 -24.20 -25.32
C THR A 51 -13.19 -24.82 -24.76
N HIS A 52 -12.34 -25.37 -25.62
CA HIS A 52 -11.10 -26.01 -25.18
C HIS A 52 -10.16 -24.99 -24.52
N PRO A 53 -9.52 -25.30 -23.36
CA PRO A 53 -8.71 -24.35 -22.60
C PRO A 53 -7.51 -23.77 -23.37
N SER A 54 -7.04 -24.46 -24.42
CA SER A 54 -5.95 -23.95 -25.29
C SER A 54 -6.33 -22.65 -26.02
N ALA A 55 -7.61 -22.38 -26.24
CA ALA A 55 -8.06 -21.12 -26.84
C ALA A 55 -7.73 -19.90 -25.96
N LEU A 56 -7.52 -20.11 -24.65
CA LEU A 56 -7.16 -19.07 -23.68
C LEU A 56 -5.66 -19.00 -23.40
N THR A 57 -4.82 -19.85 -24.02
CA THR A 57 -3.37 -19.90 -23.72
C THR A 57 -2.69 -18.54 -23.87
N LEU A 58 -2.98 -17.81 -24.95
CA LEU A 58 -2.45 -16.46 -25.17
C LEU A 58 -2.82 -15.51 -24.02
N VAL A 59 -4.10 -15.47 -23.63
CA VAL A 59 -4.59 -14.62 -22.53
C VAL A 59 -3.96 -15.02 -21.22
N ARG A 60 -3.91 -16.32 -20.92
CA ARG A 60 -3.30 -16.86 -19.70
C ARG A 60 -1.85 -16.41 -19.57
N ASP A 61 -1.06 -16.57 -20.62
CA ASP A 61 0.37 -16.27 -20.58
C ASP A 61 0.61 -14.75 -20.41
N MET A 62 -0.20 -13.90 -21.05
CA MET A 62 -0.17 -12.46 -20.83
C MET A 62 -0.55 -12.05 -19.39
N VAL A 63 -1.61 -12.67 -18.85
CA VAL A 63 -2.06 -12.41 -17.47
C VAL A 63 -1.01 -12.89 -16.47
N GLU A 64 -0.43 -14.07 -16.66
CA GLU A 64 0.62 -14.61 -15.81
C GLU A 64 1.88 -13.73 -15.84
N ALA A 65 2.29 -13.27 -17.04
CA ALA A 65 3.39 -12.35 -17.20
C ALA A 65 3.14 -11.02 -16.47
N SER A 66 1.93 -10.47 -16.56
CA SER A 66 1.54 -9.25 -15.84
C SER A 66 1.53 -9.45 -14.31
N LEU A 67 0.94 -10.55 -13.85
CA LEU A 67 0.87 -10.88 -12.42
C LEU A 67 2.26 -11.04 -11.81
N ARG A 68 3.16 -11.78 -12.47
CA ARG A 68 4.52 -12.04 -11.98
C ARG A 68 5.46 -10.86 -12.18
N GLY A 69 5.38 -10.20 -13.33
CA GLY A 69 6.30 -9.13 -13.71
C GLY A 69 5.95 -7.77 -13.10
N GLN A 70 4.67 -7.50 -12.84
CA GLN A 70 4.22 -6.18 -12.39
C GLN A 70 3.48 -6.24 -11.06
N SER A 71 2.38 -6.99 -10.98
CA SER A 71 1.49 -6.98 -9.81
C SER A 71 2.19 -7.51 -8.56
N HIS A 72 2.94 -8.62 -8.67
CA HIS A 72 3.61 -9.23 -7.53
C HIS A 72 4.72 -8.34 -6.94
N PRO A 73 5.68 -7.79 -7.72
CA PRO A 73 6.66 -6.85 -7.17
C PRO A 73 6.02 -5.60 -6.54
N ASN A 74 4.94 -5.08 -7.14
CA ASN A 74 4.22 -3.94 -6.58
C ASN A 74 3.50 -4.29 -5.27
N PHE A 75 2.88 -5.48 -5.21
CA PHE A 75 2.29 -6.00 -3.98
C PHE A 75 3.33 -6.13 -2.87
N ILE A 76 4.49 -6.72 -3.17
CA ILE A 76 5.58 -6.86 -2.19
C ILE A 76 6.08 -5.50 -1.70
N ARG A 77 6.33 -4.54 -2.60
CA ARG A 77 6.70 -3.16 -2.20
C ARG A 77 5.66 -2.53 -1.30
N TRP A 78 4.37 -2.71 -1.62
CA TRP A 78 3.28 -2.16 -0.82
C TRP A 78 3.12 -2.86 0.55
N ALA A 79 3.34 -4.18 0.60
CA ALA A 79 3.22 -4.99 1.81
C ALA A 79 4.33 -4.70 2.82
N ILE A 80 5.55 -4.43 2.35
CA ILE A 80 6.69 -4.06 3.21
C ILE A 80 6.46 -2.72 3.91
N CYS A 81 5.82 -1.75 3.25
CA CYS A 81 5.57 -0.42 3.80
C CYS A 81 4.76 -0.51 5.10
N ASN A 82 5.41 -0.21 6.23
CA ASN A 82 4.76 -0.19 7.54
C ASN A 82 3.98 1.12 7.79
N GLY A 83 4.27 2.20 7.06
CA GLY A 83 3.59 3.48 7.18
C GLY A 83 2.56 3.72 6.07
N ASN A 84 1.56 4.56 6.35
CA ASN A 84 0.73 5.14 5.30
C ASN A 84 1.43 6.35 4.65
N LYS A 85 0.92 6.82 3.50
CA LYS A 85 1.56 7.93 2.76
C LYS A 85 1.81 9.18 3.64
N PRO A 86 0.84 9.70 4.41
CA PRO A 86 1.08 10.86 5.27
C PRO A 86 2.17 10.63 6.32
N ARG A 87 2.19 9.47 6.97
CA ARG A 87 3.23 9.12 7.95
C ARG A 87 4.61 9.04 7.31
N VAL A 88 4.75 8.37 6.16
CA VAL A 88 6.05 8.25 5.47
C VAL A 88 6.55 9.63 5.03
N LEU A 89 5.68 10.50 4.53
CA LEU A 89 6.05 11.89 4.19
C LEU A 89 6.52 12.67 5.42
N PHE A 90 5.81 12.56 6.54
CA PHE A 90 6.22 13.18 7.80
C PHE A 90 7.60 12.70 8.27
N VAL A 91 7.83 11.38 8.28
CA VAL A 91 9.09 10.76 8.69
C VAL A 91 10.24 11.19 7.77
N ARG A 92 10.01 11.23 6.45
CA ARG A 92 11.01 11.71 5.48
C ARG A 92 11.40 13.16 5.73
N ASN A 93 10.42 14.03 5.96
CA ASN A 93 10.68 15.44 6.27
C ASN A 93 11.41 15.59 7.61
N SER A 94 11.10 14.76 8.60
CA SER A 94 11.82 14.72 9.87
C SER A 94 13.28 14.31 9.69
N GLY A 95 13.58 13.30 8.85
CA GLY A 95 14.95 12.91 8.51
C GLY A 95 15.74 14.05 7.86
N ILE A 96 15.15 14.74 6.89
CA ILE A 96 15.77 15.92 6.25
C ILE A 96 16.02 17.02 7.28
N ALA A 97 15.07 17.30 8.17
CA ALA A 97 15.22 18.31 9.21
C ALA A 97 16.40 18.01 10.16
N HIS A 98 16.62 16.74 10.53
CA HIS A 98 17.76 16.34 11.35
C HIS A 98 19.10 16.54 10.62
N ILE A 99 19.16 16.23 9.32
CA ILE A 99 20.36 16.47 8.50
C ILE A 99 20.65 17.98 8.41
N VAL A 100 19.64 18.81 8.18
CA VAL A 100 19.79 20.27 8.14
C VAL A 100 20.24 20.81 9.50
N ALA A 101 19.63 20.34 10.60
CA ALA A 101 20.03 20.71 11.95
C ALA A 101 21.48 20.31 12.27
N ALA A 102 21.93 19.14 11.81
CA ALA A 102 23.31 18.70 11.92
C ALA A 102 24.27 19.65 11.19
N LEU A 103 23.92 20.05 9.96
CA LEU A 103 24.71 21.01 9.18
C LEU A 103 24.78 22.39 9.86
N ILE A 104 23.65 22.89 10.38
CA ILE A 104 23.60 24.16 11.12
C ILE A 104 24.46 24.08 12.38
N LEU A 105 24.32 23.01 13.18
CA LEU A 105 25.13 22.81 14.38
C LEU A 105 26.63 22.73 14.03
N GLY A 106 26.98 21.99 12.98
CA GLY A 106 28.35 21.90 12.49
C GLY A 106 28.90 23.26 12.09
N LEU A 107 28.13 24.07 11.36
CA LEU A 107 28.51 25.42 10.97
C LEU A 107 28.71 26.31 12.20
N LEU A 108 27.78 26.31 13.16
CA LEU A 108 27.90 27.08 14.40
C LEU A 108 29.16 26.69 15.18
N LEU A 109 29.45 25.39 15.30
CA LEU A 109 30.65 24.89 16.00
C LEU A 109 31.96 25.16 15.24
N ILE A 110 31.92 25.31 13.90
CA ILE A 110 33.08 25.72 13.10
C ILE A 110 33.39 27.21 13.31
N LEU A 111 32.35 28.03 13.36
CA LEU A 111 32.45 29.47 13.55
C LEU A 111 32.76 29.85 15.00
N SER A 112 32.35 29.01 15.96
CA SER A 112 32.54 29.24 17.39
C SER A 112 34.00 29.14 17.84
N HIS A 113 34.32 29.78 18.97
CA HIS A 113 35.55 29.55 19.74
C HIS A 113 35.62 28.18 20.46
N ALA A 114 34.60 27.32 20.34
CA ALA A 114 34.61 26.02 20.99
C ALA A 114 35.71 25.11 20.41
N SER A 115 36.26 24.24 21.25
CA SER A 115 37.27 23.28 20.80
C SER A 115 36.73 22.35 19.72
N ARG A 116 37.59 21.93 18.77
CA ARG A 116 37.23 21.04 17.65
C ARG A 116 36.45 19.77 18.05
N TRP A 117 36.66 19.29 19.28
CA TRP A 117 36.05 18.07 19.79
C TRP A 117 34.53 18.19 19.98
N TRP A 118 33.99 19.40 20.16
CA TRP A 118 32.54 19.61 20.23
C TRP A 118 31.84 19.26 18.91
N ARG A 119 32.54 19.26 17.78
CA ARG A 119 31.97 18.93 16.47
C ARG A 119 31.54 17.46 16.35
N PHE A 120 32.02 16.58 17.24
CA PHE A 120 31.53 15.20 17.32
C PHE A 120 30.04 15.11 17.66
N PHE A 121 29.46 16.12 18.33
CA PHE A 121 28.02 16.16 18.64
C PHE A 121 27.12 16.30 17.40
N VAL A 122 27.69 16.59 16.23
CA VAL A 122 26.96 16.57 14.95
C VAL A 122 26.65 15.13 14.51
N PHE A 123 27.48 14.15 14.91
CA PHE A 123 27.30 12.74 14.56
C PHE A 123 25.92 12.17 14.88
N PRO A 124 25.38 12.25 16.12
CA PRO A 124 24.07 11.69 16.42
C PRO A 124 22.95 12.30 15.58
N LEU A 125 23.02 13.60 15.26
CA LEU A 125 22.03 14.25 14.39
C LEU A 125 22.11 13.74 12.95
N PHE A 126 23.31 13.60 12.40
CA PHE A 126 23.47 12.96 11.09
C PHE A 126 22.99 11.52 11.10
N PHE A 127 23.37 10.74 12.11
CA PHE A 127 23.02 9.31 12.19
C PHE A 127 21.51 9.12 12.20
N VAL A 128 20.81 9.85 13.07
CA VAL A 128 19.33 9.82 13.14
C VAL A 128 18.73 10.30 11.82
N GLY A 129 19.24 11.38 11.23
CA GLY A 129 18.72 11.92 9.97
C GLY A 129 18.85 10.95 8.78
N PHE A 130 20.03 10.36 8.60
CA PHE A 130 20.28 9.41 7.53
C PHE A 130 19.58 8.07 7.75
N ASP A 131 19.53 7.55 8.97
CA ASP A 131 18.81 6.30 9.26
C ASP A 131 17.31 6.46 8.98
N ILE A 132 16.71 7.54 9.47
CA ILE A 132 15.31 7.86 9.18
C ILE A 132 15.10 8.03 7.66
N GLY A 133 15.99 8.74 6.98
CA GLY A 133 15.89 9.02 5.55
C GLY A 133 15.95 7.75 4.67
N VAL A 134 16.93 6.88 4.91
CA VAL A 134 17.13 5.65 4.13
C VAL A 134 15.97 4.67 4.34
N ALA A 135 15.52 4.48 5.59
CA ALA A 135 14.36 3.66 5.89
C ALA A 135 13.06 4.23 5.28
N ALA A 136 12.84 5.55 5.39
CA ALA A 136 11.65 6.21 4.85
C ALA A 136 11.58 6.16 3.32
N TYR A 137 12.71 6.15 2.63
CA TYR A 137 12.76 5.96 1.17
C TYR A 137 12.15 4.62 0.73
N LYS A 138 12.23 3.59 1.58
CA LYS A 138 11.59 2.28 1.38
C LYS A 138 10.18 2.19 1.96
N GLY A 139 9.61 3.31 2.42
CA GLY A 139 8.27 3.37 3.02
C GLY A 139 8.19 2.86 4.46
N LEU A 140 9.33 2.79 5.15
CA LEU A 140 9.42 2.36 6.53
C LEU A 140 9.58 3.53 7.50
N CYS A 141 8.83 3.46 8.60
CA CYS A 141 9.01 4.29 9.78
C CYS A 141 9.72 3.45 10.83
N VAL A 142 10.94 3.82 11.19
CA VAL A 142 11.79 3.10 12.16
C VAL A 142 11.11 3.02 13.53
N ILE A 143 10.41 4.09 13.94
CA ILE A 143 9.71 4.18 15.25
C ILE A 143 8.66 3.08 15.44
N ILE A 144 7.86 2.76 14.42
CA ILE A 144 6.86 1.68 14.55
C ILE A 144 7.43 0.30 14.23
N HIS A 145 8.56 0.26 13.50
CA HIS A 145 9.26 -0.98 13.19
C HIS A 145 9.86 -1.61 14.45
N THR A 146 10.31 -0.83 15.44
CA THR A 146 10.83 -1.38 16.70
C THR A 146 9.86 -2.36 17.37
N SER A 147 8.56 -2.07 17.32
CA SER A 147 7.49 -2.93 17.84
C SER A 147 6.93 -3.93 16.82
N HIS A 148 7.56 -4.05 15.64
CA HIS A 148 7.12 -4.84 14.49
C HIS A 148 5.67 -4.56 14.10
N ARG A 149 5.30 -3.27 14.11
CA ARG A 149 3.94 -2.82 13.79
C ARG A 149 3.85 -2.16 12.42
N ARG A 150 2.67 -2.23 11.83
CA ARG A 150 2.26 -1.48 10.63
C ARG A 150 1.06 -0.59 10.94
N ALA A 151 0.95 0.52 10.22
CA ALA A 151 -0.23 1.37 10.24
C ALA A 151 -1.45 0.58 9.72
N LEU A 152 -2.57 0.73 10.41
CA LEU A 152 -3.84 0.17 9.99
C LEU A 152 -4.25 0.77 8.64
N ARG A 153 -4.69 -0.06 7.70
CA ARG A 153 -5.19 0.41 6.41
C ARG A 153 -6.52 1.13 6.60
N PRO A 154 -6.88 2.08 5.71
CA PRO A 154 -8.10 2.85 5.87
C PRO A 154 -9.35 1.98 6.06
N TRP A 155 -9.56 0.95 5.22
CA TRP A 155 -10.70 0.04 5.31
C TRP A 155 -10.72 -0.82 6.59
N GLU A 156 -9.56 -1.22 7.11
CA GLU A 156 -9.45 -1.98 8.38
C GLU A 156 -9.95 -1.16 9.59
N GLN A 157 -9.85 0.17 9.53
CA GLN A 157 -10.24 1.04 10.65
C GLN A 157 -11.75 1.05 10.86
N PHE A 158 -12.51 0.92 9.77
CA PHE A 158 -13.96 1.04 9.83
C PHE A 158 -14.63 -0.25 10.27
N SER A 159 -14.03 -1.42 9.99
CA SER A 159 -14.53 -2.69 10.50
C SER A 159 -14.54 -2.70 12.03
N GLU A 160 -13.51 -2.14 12.67
CA GLU A 160 -13.43 -2.00 14.13
C GLU A 160 -14.46 -0.99 14.67
N ASP A 161 -14.58 0.19 14.05
CA ASP A 161 -15.52 1.24 14.50
C ASP A 161 -16.98 0.73 14.47
N VAL A 162 -17.39 -0.02 13.44
CA VAL A 162 -18.75 -0.60 13.33
C VAL A 162 -19.01 -1.68 14.39
N SER A 163 -18.01 -2.52 14.68
CA SER A 163 -18.13 -3.55 15.73
C SER A 163 -18.20 -2.96 17.15
N LEU A 164 -17.59 -1.80 17.39
CA LEU A 164 -17.63 -1.13 18.70
C LEU A 164 -18.93 -0.34 18.90
N THR A 165 -19.44 0.32 17.85
CA THR A 165 -20.74 1.01 17.91
C THR A 165 -21.94 0.08 18.05
N SER A 166 -21.78 -1.23 17.83
CA SER A 166 -22.85 -2.23 17.98
C SER A 166 -22.86 -2.90 19.35
N PHE A 167 -21.86 -2.67 20.20
CA PHE A 167 -21.75 -3.30 21.53
C PHE A 167 -21.90 -2.32 22.71
N ASP A 168 -21.85 -1.01 22.47
CA ASP A 168 -21.86 0.03 23.53
C ASP A 168 -23.14 0.87 23.55
N SER A 169 -24.22 0.41 22.91
CA SER A 169 -25.56 0.96 23.15
C SER A 169 -26.06 0.46 24.51
N GLY A 170 -25.61 1.11 25.59
CA GLY A 170 -26.38 1.15 26.82
C GLY A 170 -27.80 1.68 26.54
N PRO A 171 -28.81 1.27 27.30
CA PRO A 171 -30.15 1.83 27.14
C PRO A 171 -30.08 3.31 27.52
N GLU A 172 -30.82 4.16 26.80
CA GLU A 172 -30.97 5.62 27.02
C GLU A 172 -30.30 6.52 25.95
N GLU A 173 -30.78 6.44 24.71
CA GLU A 173 -31.35 7.61 24.00
C GLU A 173 -31.96 7.14 22.66
N GLU A 174 -33.27 6.90 22.67
CA GLU A 174 -34.06 6.72 21.46
C GLU A 174 -34.18 8.05 20.71
N ALA A 175 -33.36 8.22 19.67
CA ALA A 175 -33.57 9.24 18.65
C ALA A 175 -33.69 8.58 17.28
N ASN A 176 -34.90 8.08 16.98
CA ASN A 176 -35.52 7.96 15.65
C ASN A 176 -34.64 7.56 14.44
N LEU A 177 -33.68 6.64 14.60
CA LEU A 177 -33.18 5.87 13.47
C LEU A 177 -33.80 4.49 13.50
N SER A 178 -34.54 4.16 12.45
CA SER A 178 -35.16 2.85 12.31
C SER A 178 -34.07 1.77 12.32
N THR A 179 -34.36 0.64 12.96
CA THR A 179 -33.49 -0.54 12.98
C THR A 179 -33.17 -1.00 11.55
N ASP A 180 -34.08 -0.74 10.60
CA ASP A 180 -33.91 -0.95 9.16
C ASP A 180 -32.86 -0.02 8.52
N ASP A 181 -32.77 1.25 8.93
CA ASP A 181 -31.73 2.18 8.44
C ASP A 181 -30.35 1.81 8.98
N MET A 182 -30.26 1.35 10.23
CA MET A 182 -29.00 0.86 10.80
C MET A 182 -28.58 -0.47 10.15
N PHE A 183 -29.52 -1.39 9.94
CA PHE A 183 -29.28 -2.63 9.20
C PHE A 183 -28.94 -2.35 7.73
N SER A 184 -29.53 -1.33 7.11
CA SER A 184 -29.22 -0.85 5.75
C SER A 184 -27.84 -0.22 5.65
N MET A 185 -27.39 0.54 6.67
CA MET A 185 -26.03 1.08 6.74
C MET A 185 -24.98 -0.02 6.97
N VAL A 186 -25.28 -0.98 7.85
CA VAL A 186 -24.42 -2.15 8.09
C VAL A 186 -24.39 -3.05 6.87
N SER A 187 -25.52 -3.25 6.18
CA SER A 187 -25.62 -3.98 4.93
C SER A 187 -24.88 -3.26 3.81
N ARG A 188 -24.98 -1.92 3.71
CA ARG A 188 -24.19 -1.10 2.78
C ARG A 188 -22.69 -1.14 3.06
N SER A 189 -22.28 -1.23 4.31
CA SER A 189 -20.88 -1.47 4.70
C SER A 189 -20.45 -2.91 4.45
N ARG A 190 -21.38 -3.86 4.44
CA ARG A 190 -21.21 -5.27 4.04
C ARG A 190 -21.43 -5.50 2.54
N ASN A 191 -21.70 -4.48 1.73
CA ASN A 191 -21.95 -4.63 0.28
C ASN A 191 -20.74 -5.15 -0.53
N GLY A 192 -19.61 -5.48 0.12
CA GLY A 192 -18.61 -6.39 -0.45
C GLY A 192 -19.05 -7.87 -0.47
N VAL A 193 -20.19 -8.22 0.14
CA VAL A 193 -20.79 -9.56 0.11
C VAL A 193 -22.06 -9.53 -0.73
N SER A 194 -22.01 -8.95 -1.94
CA SER A 194 -22.86 -9.52 -2.98
C SER A 194 -22.29 -10.92 -3.23
N LEU A 195 -23.12 -11.95 -3.06
CA LEU A 195 -22.79 -13.32 -3.45
C LEU A 195 -22.71 -13.47 -4.98
N ASP A 196 -22.62 -12.37 -5.73
CA ASP A 196 -22.20 -12.46 -7.12
C ASP A 196 -20.75 -12.93 -7.10
N THR A 197 -20.49 -14.05 -7.76
CA THR A 197 -19.18 -14.69 -7.85
C THR A 197 -18.07 -13.73 -8.30
N PHE A 198 -18.44 -12.58 -8.90
CA PHE A 198 -17.53 -11.55 -9.38
C PHE A 198 -17.78 -10.13 -8.81
N GLY A 199 -18.73 -9.91 -7.89
CA GLY A 199 -19.02 -8.58 -7.30
C GLY A 199 -19.27 -7.44 -8.31
N THR A 200 -19.39 -6.20 -7.83
CA THR A 200 -19.45 -4.99 -8.68
C THR A 200 -18.08 -4.72 -9.34
N SER A 201 -17.98 -3.68 -10.19
CA SER A 201 -16.70 -3.26 -10.79
C SER A 201 -15.62 -3.02 -9.73
N ASN A 202 -14.33 -3.13 -10.09
CA ASN A 202 -13.20 -2.87 -9.17
C ASN A 202 -13.02 -1.36 -8.86
N SER A 203 -14.11 -0.61 -8.68
CA SER A 203 -14.09 0.80 -8.33
C SER A 203 -14.43 1.00 -6.86
N TYR A 204 -13.44 1.46 -6.10
CA TYR A 204 -13.56 1.73 -4.67
C TYR A 204 -13.94 3.20 -4.38
N SER A 205 -14.12 4.04 -5.41
CA SER A 205 -14.31 5.49 -5.25
C SER A 205 -15.54 5.88 -4.41
N HIS A 206 -16.57 5.02 -4.42
CA HIS A 206 -17.84 5.25 -3.74
C HIS A 206 -17.95 4.52 -2.39
N GLU A 207 -16.88 3.90 -1.92
CA GLU A 207 -16.90 3.21 -0.64
C GLU A 207 -16.83 4.22 0.52
N LEU A 208 -17.68 4.01 1.53
CA LEU A 208 -17.83 4.95 2.66
C LEU A 208 -16.51 5.20 3.41
N TRP A 209 -15.64 4.20 3.47
CA TRP A 209 -14.33 4.37 4.11
C TRP A 209 -13.42 5.35 3.35
N VAL A 210 -13.58 5.49 2.02
CA VAL A 210 -12.78 6.42 1.20
C VAL A 210 -13.15 7.85 1.55
N GLU A 211 -14.43 8.16 1.58
CA GLU A 211 -14.94 9.50 1.92
C GLU A 211 -14.55 9.89 3.36
N LYS A 212 -14.80 8.99 4.31
CA LYS A 212 -14.43 9.21 5.72
C LYS A 212 -12.91 9.36 5.88
N TYR A 213 -12.11 8.54 5.21
CA TYR A 213 -10.65 8.66 5.28
C TYR A 213 -10.19 9.98 4.63
N ARG A 214 -10.82 10.43 3.55
CA ARG A 214 -10.51 11.73 2.92
C ARG A 214 -10.71 12.87 3.90
N GLN A 215 -11.81 12.87 4.65
CA GLN A 215 -12.16 13.89 5.63
C GLN A 215 -11.27 13.91 6.90
N LYS A 216 -10.57 12.80 7.23
CA LYS A 216 -9.67 12.78 8.41
C LYS A 216 -8.55 13.83 8.29
N HIS A 217 -8.33 14.59 9.37
CA HIS A 217 -7.20 15.52 9.49
C HIS A 217 -5.85 14.83 9.29
N LEU A 218 -4.86 15.56 8.76
CA LEU A 218 -3.53 15.04 8.47
C LEU A 218 -2.83 14.48 9.70
N PHE A 219 -2.93 15.13 10.86
CA PHE A 219 -2.35 14.62 12.11
C PHE A 219 -2.88 13.23 12.49
N ARG A 220 -4.20 13.00 12.38
CA ARG A 220 -4.82 11.69 12.66
C ARG A 220 -4.40 10.63 11.63
N LYS A 221 -4.11 11.05 10.38
CA LYS A 221 -3.54 10.16 9.35
C LYS A 221 -2.07 9.84 9.63
N ILE A 222 -1.27 10.77 10.12
CA ILE A 222 0.12 10.53 10.51
C ILE A 222 0.14 9.55 11.69
N PHE A 223 -0.58 9.88 12.76
CA PHE A 223 -0.65 9.09 14.01
C PHE A 223 -1.82 8.10 14.02
N THR A 224 -2.01 7.39 12.90
CA THR A 224 -3.01 6.32 12.82
C THR A 224 -2.64 5.15 13.74
N LYS A 225 -3.67 4.44 14.23
CA LYS A 225 -3.52 3.16 14.95
C LYS A 225 -2.60 2.20 14.20
N SER A 226 -1.85 1.40 14.95
CA SER A 226 -0.90 0.44 14.39
C SER A 226 -1.15 -0.94 14.98
N ILE A 227 -1.04 -1.96 14.14
CA ILE A 227 -1.21 -3.37 14.51
C ILE A 227 0.08 -4.11 14.27
N TRP A 228 0.23 -5.23 14.98
CA TRP A 228 1.37 -6.11 14.80
C TRP A 228 1.37 -6.77 13.42
N VAL A 229 2.55 -6.88 12.81
CA VAL A 229 2.72 -7.52 11.50
C VAL A 229 2.67 -9.04 11.68
N GLN A 230 1.55 -9.64 11.26
CA GLN A 230 1.30 -11.08 11.39
C GLN A 230 2.32 -11.92 10.60
N GLU A 231 2.54 -11.56 9.34
CA GLU A 231 3.41 -12.33 8.44
C GLU A 231 4.89 -12.22 8.82
N GLN A 232 5.52 -13.37 9.06
CA GLN A 232 6.95 -13.44 9.39
C GLN A 232 7.83 -13.01 8.20
N ALA A 233 7.45 -13.35 6.97
CA ALA A 233 8.22 -12.98 5.77
C ALA A 233 8.35 -11.46 5.62
N VAL A 234 7.26 -10.72 5.87
CA VAL A 234 7.26 -9.25 5.85
C VAL A 234 8.17 -8.69 6.93
N ARG A 235 8.12 -9.23 8.15
CA ARG A 235 9.00 -8.80 9.26
C ARG A 235 10.48 -9.00 8.91
N LEU A 236 10.85 -10.17 8.40
CA LEU A 236 12.23 -10.45 7.98
C LEU A 236 12.71 -9.47 6.90
N LEU A 237 11.83 -9.06 5.98
CA LEU A 237 12.17 -8.11 4.94
C LEU A 237 12.32 -6.69 5.49
N GLN A 238 11.44 -6.27 6.39
CA GLN A 238 11.55 -5.00 7.12
C GLN A 238 12.85 -4.94 7.93
N ASP A 239 13.17 -6.00 8.67
CA ASP A 239 14.39 -6.08 9.48
C ASP A 239 15.66 -5.96 8.64
N LYS A 240 15.69 -6.61 7.46
CA LYS A 240 16.81 -6.49 6.52
C LYS A 240 16.97 -5.05 6.05
N ILE A 241 15.88 -4.39 5.68
CA ILE A 241 15.92 -3.00 5.21
C ILE A 241 16.38 -2.06 6.32
N VAL A 242 15.88 -2.24 7.54
CA VAL A 242 16.25 -1.40 8.68
C VAL A 242 17.71 -1.62 9.06
N LYS A 243 18.22 -2.85 9.08
CA LYS A 243 19.65 -3.11 9.32
C LYS A 243 20.54 -2.48 8.25
N GLN A 244 20.13 -2.57 6.98
CA GLN A 244 20.83 -1.90 5.88
C GLN A 244 20.81 -0.37 6.04
N SER A 245 19.68 0.19 6.49
CA SER A 245 19.54 1.61 6.79
C SER A 245 20.54 2.06 7.87
N HIS A 246 20.59 1.34 8.99
CA HIS A 246 21.53 1.65 10.07
C HIS A 246 22.98 1.58 9.60
N ALA A 247 23.33 0.56 8.79
CA ALA A 247 24.67 0.41 8.25
C ALA A 247 25.06 1.58 7.32
N TRP A 248 24.17 1.96 6.39
CA TRP A 248 24.41 3.11 5.50
C TRP A 248 24.47 4.42 6.26
N ALA A 249 23.57 4.64 7.22
CA ALA A 249 23.57 5.81 8.07
C ALA A 249 24.87 5.93 8.87
N LEU A 250 25.35 4.83 9.46
CA LEU A 250 26.63 4.81 10.17
C LEU A 250 27.78 5.24 9.26
N ILE A 251 27.92 4.64 8.08
CA ILE A 251 29.00 4.95 7.14
C ILE A 251 28.95 6.42 6.74
N ILE A 252 27.79 6.92 6.30
CA ILE A 252 27.63 8.30 5.82
C ILE A 252 27.87 9.29 6.96
N SER A 253 27.33 9.05 8.15
CA SER A 253 27.49 9.93 9.30
C SER A 253 28.93 10.00 9.80
N VAL A 254 29.65 8.87 9.85
CA VAL A 254 31.08 8.87 10.22
C VAL A 254 31.89 9.71 9.23
N LEU A 255 31.68 9.52 7.92
CA LEU A 255 32.39 10.28 6.88
C LEU A 255 32.12 11.78 6.98
N LEU A 256 30.85 12.18 7.13
CA LEU A 256 30.48 13.59 7.23
C LEU A 256 30.94 14.23 8.54
N THR A 257 30.85 13.53 9.67
CA THR A 257 31.39 14.05 10.94
C THR A 257 32.90 14.19 10.87
N ALA A 258 33.62 13.22 10.30
CA ALA A 258 35.07 13.33 10.12
C ALA A 258 35.44 14.55 9.27
N LEU A 259 34.69 14.81 8.19
CA LEU A 259 34.86 16.02 7.37
C LEU A 259 34.65 17.30 8.20
N VAL A 260 33.56 17.40 8.97
CA VAL A 260 33.27 18.57 9.82
C VAL A 260 34.35 18.78 10.90
N VAL A 261 34.86 17.71 11.50
CA VAL A 261 35.93 17.77 12.49
C VAL A 261 37.26 18.20 11.87
N ALA A 262 37.55 17.77 10.64
CA ALA A 262 38.80 18.09 9.93
C ALA A 262 38.89 19.55 9.45
N LEU A 263 37.77 20.24 9.29
CA LEU A 263 37.77 21.66 8.90
C LEU A 263 38.50 22.52 9.95
N PRO A 264 39.22 23.58 9.56
CA PRO A 264 39.86 24.48 10.52
C PRO A 264 38.81 25.26 11.34
N GLN A 265 39.23 25.84 12.46
CA GLN A 265 38.40 26.80 13.20
C GLN A 265 38.44 28.16 12.50
N ALA A 266 37.28 28.77 12.31
CA ALA A 266 37.18 30.11 11.74
C ALA A 266 37.19 31.20 12.83
N ASN A 267 36.72 30.90 14.05
CA ASN A 267 36.73 31.79 15.22
C ASN A 267 36.13 33.18 14.93
N VAL A 268 34.93 33.21 14.36
CA VAL A 268 34.24 34.45 13.94
C VAL A 268 33.13 34.85 14.92
N ILE A 269 32.60 33.89 15.70
CA ILE A 269 31.48 34.05 16.64
C ILE A 269 31.87 33.41 17.98
#